data_AF-A0A4V0NDH1-F1
#
_entry.id   AF-A0A4V0NDH1-F1
#
_cell.length_a   1.000
_cell.length_b   1.000
_cell.length_c   1.000
_cell.angle_alpha   90.00
_cell.angle_beta   90.00
_cell.angle_gamma   90.00
#
_symmetry.space_group_name_H-M   'P 1'
#
loop_
_entity.id
_entity.type
_entity.pdbx_description
1 polymer ?
#
loop_
_entity_poly.entity_id
_entity_poly.type
_entity_poly.pdbx_seq_one_letter_code
_entity_poly.pdbx_strand_id
1 'polypeptide(L)'
;MVARLALVLAAGLAGASGCSDDNAGSAPGPTGAPSFSIVSPEDGACVAIGEPPASPSPGEPTIPVTVEVSQLLLRPPGTCGSYRQCGHLVLSVDGEENNSSSSRVIDVRLDRLDAEERYGERTIEIRFVNDEGVTVLGGENRMEPLVRRLSVTVAASCEEGGGEGGGAGGEGGGTGGEGGAGGEGGAGGEGGAGGEGGAGGEGGGSAG
;
A
#
# COMPACT_ATOMS: atom_id res chain seq x y z
N MET A 1 45.15 67.43 5.82
CA MET A 1 45.42 66.23 4.99
C MET A 1 44.59 65.10 5.59
N VAL A 2 43.36 64.85 5.12
CA VAL A 2 43.02 63.95 3.98
C VAL A 2 43.77 62.62 4.14
N ALA A 3 43.12 61.49 4.45
CA ALA A 3 42.18 60.85 3.54
C ALA A 3 41.15 59.95 4.27
N ARG A 4 39.89 60.08 3.80
CA ARG A 4 38.83 59.09 3.93
C ARG A 4 39.13 57.95 2.97
N LEU A 5 39.12 56.70 3.44
CA LEU A 5 39.10 55.52 2.57
C LEU A 5 37.73 54.86 2.72
N ALA A 6 36.84 55.16 1.77
CA ALA A 6 35.55 54.49 1.62
C ALA A 6 35.76 53.25 0.75
N LEU A 7 35.46 52.08 1.31
CA LEU A 7 35.51 50.81 0.61
C LEU A 7 34.09 50.50 0.09
N VAL A 8 33.89 50.72 -1.21
CA VAL A 8 32.64 50.41 -1.92
C VAL A 8 32.68 48.94 -2.31
N LEU A 9 31.95 48.09 -1.58
CA LEU A 9 31.64 46.74 -2.04
C LEU A 9 30.49 46.81 -3.07
N ALA A 10 30.84 46.60 -4.33
CA ALA A 10 29.89 46.31 -5.39
C ALA A 10 29.46 44.84 -5.28
N ALA A 11 28.28 44.60 -4.69
CA ALA A 11 27.61 43.31 -4.78
C ALA A 11 26.74 43.29 -6.04
N GLY A 12 27.23 42.66 -7.10
CA GLY A 12 26.45 42.33 -8.28
C GLY A 12 25.49 41.19 -7.95
N LEU A 13 24.21 41.50 -7.75
CA LEU A 13 23.14 40.52 -7.81
C LEU A 13 22.91 40.15 -9.28
N ALA A 14 23.45 39.00 -9.69
CA ALA A 14 23.02 38.34 -10.91
C ALA A 14 21.56 37.92 -10.72
N GLY A 15 20.68 38.46 -11.57
CA GLY A 15 19.26 38.17 -11.58
C GLY A 15 19.00 36.71 -11.89
N ALA A 16 18.28 36.03 -11.00
CA ALA A 16 17.54 34.84 -11.35
C ALA A 16 16.40 35.28 -12.28
N SER A 17 16.52 34.98 -13.57
CA SER A 17 15.38 34.74 -14.45
C SER A 17 14.53 33.68 -13.75
N GLY A 18 13.33 34.01 -13.28
CA GLY A 18 12.18 34.17 -14.15
C GLY A 18 11.44 32.84 -14.22
N CYS A 19 10.89 32.37 -13.09
CA CYS A 19 9.70 31.51 -13.13
C CYS A 19 8.52 32.48 -13.14
N SER A 20 8.19 33.00 -14.32
CA SER A 20 6.96 33.76 -14.54
C SER A 20 5.76 32.90 -14.17
N ASP A 21 4.78 33.53 -13.53
CA ASP A 21 3.50 32.97 -13.11
C ASP A 21 2.84 32.12 -14.20
N ASP A 22 3.05 30.81 -14.15
CA ASP A 22 2.05 29.89 -14.65
C ASP A 22 0.99 29.80 -13.57
N ASN A 23 -0.10 30.52 -13.82
CA ASN A 23 -1.40 30.44 -13.19
C ASN A 23 -1.72 28.97 -12.85
N ALA A 24 -1.25 28.50 -11.70
CA ALA A 24 -1.61 27.20 -11.15
C ALA A 24 -3.04 27.37 -10.65
N GLY A 25 -3.99 27.36 -11.59
CA GLY A 25 -5.38 27.13 -11.30
C GLY A 25 -5.39 25.93 -10.37
N SER A 26 -5.79 26.17 -9.11
CA SER A 26 -5.81 25.13 -8.09
C SER A 26 -6.61 24.00 -8.68
N ALA A 27 -5.92 22.92 -9.08
CA ALA A 27 -6.58 21.75 -9.59
C ALA A 27 -7.60 21.40 -8.50
N PRO A 28 -8.90 21.35 -8.83
CA PRO A 28 -9.90 21.09 -7.81
C PRO A 28 -9.48 19.81 -7.12
N GLY A 29 -9.29 19.90 -5.81
CA GLY A 29 -8.92 18.74 -5.00
C GLY A 29 -9.94 17.62 -5.18
N PRO A 30 -9.66 16.42 -4.65
CA PRO A 30 -10.65 15.35 -4.67
C PRO A 30 -11.99 15.85 -4.08
N THR A 31 -13.09 15.36 -4.66
CA THR A 31 -14.45 15.79 -4.31
C THR A 31 -15.38 14.63 -3.99
N GLY A 32 -15.03 13.41 -4.40
CA GLY A 32 -15.82 12.21 -4.19
C GLY A 32 -15.73 11.67 -2.76
N ALA A 33 -16.18 10.43 -2.58
CA ALA A 33 -16.09 9.71 -1.33
C ALA A 33 -14.64 9.22 -1.11
N PRO A 34 -13.96 9.65 -0.03
CA PRO A 34 -12.59 9.24 0.21
C PRO A 34 -12.55 7.80 0.68
N SER A 35 -11.62 7.02 0.14
CA SER A 35 -11.40 5.63 0.49
C SER A 35 -9.95 5.19 0.24
N PHE A 36 -9.53 4.14 0.92
CA PHE A 36 -8.31 3.43 0.59
C PHE A 36 -8.42 1.94 0.94
N SER A 37 -7.58 1.13 0.32
CA SER A 37 -7.46 -0.32 0.56
C SER A 37 -5.98 -0.69 0.68
N ILE A 38 -5.70 -1.75 1.43
CA ILE A 38 -4.38 -2.37 1.45
C ILE A 38 -4.36 -3.42 0.34
N VAL A 39 -3.38 -3.35 -0.56
CA VAL A 39 -3.26 -4.26 -1.71
C VAL A 39 -2.13 -5.27 -1.55
N SER A 40 -1.15 -4.98 -0.69
CA SER A 40 -0.07 -5.90 -0.35
C SER A 40 0.52 -5.51 1.00
N PRO A 41 0.88 -6.46 1.87
CA PRO A 41 0.56 -7.89 1.77
C PRO A 41 -0.95 -8.14 1.85
N GLU A 42 -1.40 -9.32 1.42
CA GLU A 42 -2.78 -9.75 1.61
C GLU A 42 -3.05 -10.07 3.09
N ASP A 43 -4.31 -10.02 3.50
CA ASP A 43 -4.70 -10.42 4.86
C ASP A 43 -4.45 -11.92 5.07
N GLY A 44 -3.82 -12.26 6.19
CA GLY A 44 -3.33 -13.60 6.50
C GLY A 44 -2.02 -14.00 5.82
N ALA A 45 -1.39 -13.12 5.04
CA ALA A 45 -0.17 -13.46 4.32
C ALA A 45 1.00 -13.80 5.27
N CYS A 46 1.83 -14.76 4.85
CA CYS A 46 3.12 -14.98 5.47
C CYS A 46 4.17 -14.06 4.81
N VAL A 47 4.96 -13.37 5.62
CA VAL A 47 6.06 -12.50 5.19
C VAL A 47 7.38 -13.04 5.72
N ALA A 48 8.24 -13.49 4.81
CA ALA A 48 9.58 -13.98 5.14
C ALA A 48 10.57 -12.82 5.24
N ILE A 49 11.22 -12.68 6.40
CA ILE A 49 12.20 -11.61 6.67
C ILE A 49 13.64 -12.14 6.86
N GLY A 50 13.84 -13.45 6.69
CA GLY A 50 15.10 -14.12 6.95
C GLY A 50 15.33 -14.39 8.44
N GLU A 51 16.35 -15.20 8.75
CA GLU A 51 16.79 -15.37 10.13
C GLU A 51 17.48 -14.09 10.64
N PRO A 52 17.44 -13.80 11.96
CA PRO A 52 18.21 -12.71 12.53
C PRO A 52 19.68 -12.89 12.16
N PRO A 53 20.38 -11.86 11.67
CA PRO A 53 21.76 -12.02 11.30
C PRO A 53 22.60 -12.36 12.53
N ALA A 54 23.51 -13.33 12.40
CA ALA A 54 24.42 -13.74 13.47
C ALA A 54 25.38 -12.59 13.92
N SER A 55 25.48 -11.54 13.12
CA SER A 55 26.23 -10.32 13.41
C SER A 55 25.38 -9.10 13.04
N PRO A 56 25.24 -8.09 13.92
CA PRO A 56 24.40 -6.92 13.65
C PRO A 56 24.96 -6.15 12.45
N SER A 57 24.32 -6.33 11.29
CA SER A 57 24.62 -5.57 10.08
C SER A 57 23.62 -4.43 9.95
N PRO A 58 24.01 -3.27 9.40
CA PRO A 58 23.10 -2.17 9.19
C PRO A 58 22.09 -2.55 8.09
N GLY A 59 20.81 -2.61 8.46
CA GLY A 59 19.70 -2.92 7.56
C GLY A 59 18.76 -3.92 8.21
N GLU A 60 17.96 -3.45 9.16
CA GLU A 60 16.88 -4.29 9.68
C GLU A 60 15.82 -4.48 8.59
N PRO A 61 15.29 -5.70 8.43
CA PRO A 61 14.28 -5.96 7.43
C PRO A 61 13.06 -5.07 7.66
N THR A 62 12.40 -4.70 6.57
CA THR A 62 11.12 -3.99 6.61
C THR A 62 10.09 -4.76 5.81
N ILE A 63 8.82 -4.55 6.13
CA ILE A 63 7.71 -5.16 5.37
C ILE A 63 7.01 -4.04 4.61
N PRO A 64 7.12 -3.97 3.28
CA PRO A 64 6.46 -2.92 2.51
C PRO A 64 4.96 -3.17 2.47
N VAL A 65 4.17 -2.23 3.00
CA VAL A 65 2.72 -2.24 2.88
C VAL A 65 2.32 -1.26 1.79
N THR A 66 1.67 -1.76 0.75
CA THR A 66 1.19 -0.97 -0.38
C THR A 66 -0.31 -0.73 -0.25
N VAL A 67 -0.72 0.52 -0.43
CA VAL A 67 -2.12 0.93 -0.39
C VAL A 67 -2.54 1.58 -1.71
N GLU A 68 -3.80 1.40 -2.05
CA GLU A 68 -4.47 2.20 -3.06
C GLU A 68 -5.35 3.25 -2.40
N VAL A 69 -5.24 4.49 -2.86
CA VAL A 69 -6.01 5.64 -2.34
C VAL A 69 -6.90 6.21 -3.43
N SER A 70 -8.15 6.54 -3.08
CA SER A 70 -9.12 7.17 -3.97
C SER A 70 -9.74 8.38 -3.28
N GLN A 71 -9.87 9.48 -4.03
CA GLN A 71 -10.39 10.76 -3.53
C GLN A 71 -9.68 11.25 -2.26
N LEU A 72 -8.38 10.97 -2.17
CA LEU A 72 -7.48 11.36 -1.08
C LEU A 72 -6.19 11.93 -1.66
N LEU A 73 -5.64 12.94 -1.00
CA LEU A 73 -4.38 13.58 -1.36
C LEU A 73 -3.35 13.27 -0.26
N LEU A 74 -2.39 12.39 -0.58
CA LEU A 74 -1.29 12.07 0.34
C LEU A 74 -0.26 13.19 0.35
N ARG A 75 0.06 13.69 1.54
CA ARG A 75 0.96 14.83 1.77
C ARG A 75 1.65 14.71 3.12
N PRO A 76 2.89 15.23 3.26
CA PRO A 76 3.54 15.30 4.56
C PRO A 76 2.72 16.10 5.58
N PRO A 77 2.88 15.83 6.89
CA PRO A 77 2.22 16.58 7.95
C PRO A 77 2.44 18.09 7.82
N GLY A 78 1.38 18.88 8.01
CA GLY A 78 1.39 20.35 8.01
C GLY A 78 1.32 20.98 6.62
N THR A 79 1.03 20.19 5.57
CA THR A 79 1.04 20.68 4.19
C THR A 79 -0.32 20.62 3.49
N CYS A 80 -1.39 20.25 4.21
CA CYS A 80 -2.73 20.11 3.65
C CYS A 80 -3.51 21.41 3.59
N GLY A 81 -3.15 22.42 4.39
CA GLY A 81 -3.83 23.71 4.40
C GLY A 81 -5.33 23.54 4.72
N SER A 82 -6.21 23.92 3.79
CA SER A 82 -7.66 23.80 3.97
C SER A 82 -8.30 22.56 3.32
N TYR A 83 -7.50 21.68 2.69
CA TYR A 83 -8.02 20.48 2.01
C TYR A 83 -8.37 19.38 3.02
N ARG A 84 -9.67 19.09 3.15
CA ARG A 84 -10.18 18.09 4.13
C ARG A 84 -9.84 16.64 3.77
N GLN A 85 -9.63 16.34 2.50
CA GLN A 85 -9.27 15.01 1.99
C GLN A 85 -7.76 14.90 1.77
N CYS A 86 -6.98 15.64 2.53
CA CYS A 86 -5.54 15.64 2.48
C CYS A 86 -4.98 15.16 3.82
N GLY A 87 -3.89 14.41 3.77
CA GLY A 87 -3.27 13.86 4.96
C GLY A 87 -2.15 12.88 4.66
N HIS A 88 -1.81 12.08 5.66
CA HIS A 88 -0.79 11.04 5.57
C HIS A 88 -1.29 9.74 6.21
N LEU A 89 -0.58 8.66 5.92
CA LEU A 89 -0.79 7.35 6.52
C LEU A 89 -0.02 7.28 7.84
N VAL A 90 -0.65 6.74 8.87
CA VAL A 90 -0.02 6.32 10.12
C VAL A 90 -0.20 4.82 10.23
N LEU A 91 0.91 4.09 10.33
CA LEU A 91 0.94 2.64 10.50
C LEU A 91 1.21 2.32 11.97
N SER A 92 0.45 1.36 12.49
CA SER A 92 0.64 0.78 13.82
C SER A 92 0.75 -0.74 13.71
N VAL A 93 1.56 -1.35 14.55
CA VAL A 93 1.71 -2.80 14.68
C VAL A 93 1.27 -3.18 16.09
N ASP A 94 0.34 -4.12 16.20
CA ASP A 94 -0.19 -4.62 17.48
C ASP A 94 -0.72 -3.50 18.41
N GLY A 95 -1.20 -2.41 17.81
CA GLY A 95 -1.74 -1.24 18.50
C GLY A 95 -0.72 -0.14 18.83
N GLU A 96 0.56 -0.37 18.56
CA GLU A 96 1.63 0.60 18.78
C GLU A 96 2.03 1.32 17.50
N GLU A 97 2.19 2.64 17.55
CA GLU A 97 2.55 3.42 16.37
C GLU A 97 3.97 3.05 15.90
N ASN A 98 4.05 2.59 14.65
CA ASN A 98 5.28 2.14 14.04
C ASN A 98 5.93 3.24 13.21
N ASN A 99 5.22 3.86 12.28
CA ASN A 99 5.70 5.00 11.47
C ASN A 99 4.57 5.70 10.69
N SER A 100 4.93 6.70 9.90
CA SER A 100 4.02 7.41 9.01
C SER A 100 4.61 7.64 7.63
N SER A 101 3.75 7.81 6.62
CA SER A 101 4.14 7.99 5.22
C SER A 101 3.16 8.88 4.48
N SER A 102 3.69 9.68 3.56
CA SER A 102 2.90 10.45 2.57
C SER A 102 2.97 9.81 1.17
N SER A 103 3.35 8.54 1.11
CA SER A 103 3.45 7.74 -0.10
C SER A 103 2.45 6.58 -0.05
N ARG A 104 2.21 5.92 -1.20
CA ARG A 104 1.37 4.73 -1.29
C ARG A 104 2.03 3.46 -0.75
N VAL A 105 3.33 3.53 -0.45
CA VAL A 105 4.07 2.49 0.23
C VAL A 105 4.47 3.02 1.61
N ILE A 106 4.25 2.20 2.62
CA ILE A 106 4.66 2.44 4.00
C ILE A 106 5.29 1.17 4.55
N ASP A 107 6.53 1.30 4.99
CA ASP A 107 7.33 0.17 5.43
C ASP A 107 7.08 -0.09 6.92
N VAL A 108 6.67 -1.30 7.28
CA VAL A 108 6.71 -1.74 8.67
C VAL A 108 8.16 -1.81 9.09
N ARG A 109 8.49 -1.03 10.11
CA ARG A 109 9.81 -0.96 10.72
C ARG A 109 9.96 -1.99 11.82
N LEU A 110 10.59 -3.10 11.48
CA LEU A 110 10.83 -4.21 12.42
C LEU A 110 11.93 -3.89 13.45
N ASP A 111 12.67 -2.80 13.24
CA ASP A 111 13.60 -2.20 14.22
C ASP A 111 12.89 -1.58 15.43
N ARG A 112 11.60 -1.28 15.28
CA ARG A 112 10.77 -0.71 16.35
C ARG A 112 10.02 -1.76 17.17
N LEU A 113 10.10 -3.02 16.76
CA LEU A 113 9.53 -4.13 17.50
C LEU A 113 10.62 -4.76 18.38
N ASP A 114 10.22 -5.31 19.52
CA ASP A 114 11.12 -6.11 20.33
C ASP A 114 11.62 -7.32 19.53
N ALA A 115 12.90 -7.66 19.65
CA ALA A 115 13.52 -8.69 18.82
C ALA A 115 12.87 -10.08 19.00
N GLU A 116 12.38 -10.36 20.22
CA GLU A 116 11.65 -11.58 20.56
C GLU A 116 10.23 -11.59 19.99
N GLU A 117 9.68 -10.40 19.74
CA GLU A 117 8.35 -10.15 19.19
C GLU A 117 8.41 -9.73 17.71
N ARG A 118 9.51 -10.00 17.01
CA ARG A 118 9.57 -9.70 15.58
C ARG A 118 8.82 -10.72 14.72
N TYR A 119 8.79 -11.97 15.17
CA TYR A 119 8.17 -13.09 14.48
C TYR A 119 6.80 -13.41 15.05
N GLY A 120 6.02 -14.20 14.30
CA GLY A 120 4.66 -14.60 14.65
C GLY A 120 3.59 -13.75 13.99
N GLU A 121 2.35 -13.94 14.42
CA GLU A 121 1.21 -13.16 13.94
C GLU A 121 1.30 -11.71 14.40
N ARG A 122 1.04 -10.78 13.47
CA ARG A 122 1.07 -9.34 13.69
C ARG A 122 -0.15 -8.70 13.08
N THR A 123 -0.76 -7.80 13.83
CA THR A 123 -1.85 -6.97 13.33
C THR A 123 -1.28 -5.64 12.85
N ILE A 124 -1.40 -5.38 11.56
CA ILE A 124 -1.05 -4.09 10.96
C ILE A 124 -2.31 -3.25 10.84
N GLU A 125 -2.31 -2.07 11.45
CA GLU A 125 -3.35 -1.05 11.28
C GLU A 125 -2.78 0.15 10.54
N ILE A 126 -3.47 0.60 9.49
CA ILE A 126 -3.17 1.84 8.79
C ILE A 126 -4.34 2.80 8.96
N ARG A 127 -4.05 4.03 9.37
CA ARG A 127 -5.01 5.13 9.48
C ARG A 127 -4.64 6.24 8.51
N PHE A 128 -5.62 6.83 7.84
CA PHE A 128 -5.42 8.09 7.12
C PHE A 128 -5.76 9.24 8.07
N VAL A 129 -4.79 10.11 8.36
CA VAL A 129 -4.94 11.22 9.30
C VAL A 129 -4.65 12.57 8.64
N ASN A 130 -5.33 13.62 9.11
CA ASN A 130 -5.09 15.00 8.67
C ASN A 130 -3.90 15.65 9.40
N ASP A 131 -3.67 16.95 9.14
CA ASP A 131 -2.60 17.74 9.79
C ASP A 131 -2.76 17.87 11.32
N GLU A 132 -3.96 17.66 11.85
CA GLU A 132 -4.26 17.68 13.29
C GLU A 132 -4.03 16.30 13.95
N GLY A 133 -3.63 15.29 13.17
CA GLY A 133 -3.51 13.90 13.63
C GLY A 133 -4.86 13.19 13.81
N VAL A 134 -5.95 13.79 13.33
CA VAL A 134 -7.30 13.23 13.41
C VAL A 134 -7.55 12.31 12.22
N THR A 135 -8.05 11.10 12.49
CA THR A 135 -8.44 10.15 11.45
C THR A 135 -9.55 10.74 10.57
N VAL A 136 -9.31 10.80 9.26
CA VAL A 136 -10.29 11.30 8.30
C VAL A 136 -11.44 10.31 8.16
N LEU A 137 -12.66 10.84 8.02
CA LEU A 137 -13.84 10.03 7.75
C LEU A 137 -14.05 9.86 6.25
N GLY A 138 -14.34 8.64 5.83
CA GLY A 138 -14.66 8.26 4.46
C GLY A 138 -15.89 7.39 4.34
N GLY A 139 -15.93 6.63 3.25
CA GLY A 139 -17.15 6.02 2.76
C GLY A 139 -18.09 7.05 2.11
N GLU A 140 -19.17 6.58 1.49
CA GLU A 140 -20.10 7.42 0.73
C GLU A 140 -20.69 8.55 1.57
N ASN A 141 -20.98 8.26 2.85
CA ASN A 141 -21.58 9.22 3.78
C ASN A 141 -20.56 9.99 4.63
N ARG A 142 -19.25 9.75 4.46
CA ARG A 142 -18.17 10.39 5.24
C ARG A 142 -18.33 10.24 6.76
N MET A 143 -18.73 9.04 7.19
CA MET A 143 -18.93 8.71 8.61
C MET A 143 -18.04 7.56 9.10
N GLU A 144 -17.39 6.85 8.17
CA GLU A 144 -16.53 5.71 8.53
C GLU A 144 -15.10 6.20 8.73
N PRO A 145 -14.46 5.97 9.89
CA PRO A 145 -13.04 6.25 10.04
C PRO A 145 -12.23 5.52 8.98
N LEU A 146 -11.36 6.24 8.26
CA LEU A 146 -10.45 5.65 7.28
C LEU A 146 -9.34 4.90 8.00
N VAL A 147 -9.67 3.68 8.40
CA VAL A 147 -8.80 2.72 9.07
C VAL A 147 -8.90 1.40 8.30
N ARG A 148 -7.75 0.78 8.03
CA ARG A 148 -7.67 -0.56 7.44
C ARG A 148 -6.76 -1.40 8.30
N ARG A 149 -7.12 -2.68 8.43
CA ARG A 149 -6.39 -3.66 9.23
C ARG A 149 -6.15 -4.89 8.39
N LEU A 150 -5.03 -5.54 8.64
CA LEU A 150 -4.76 -6.89 8.17
C LEU A 150 -3.88 -7.60 9.20
N SER A 151 -3.94 -8.92 9.20
CA SER A 151 -3.03 -9.79 9.92
C SER A 151 -1.97 -10.32 8.96
N VAL A 152 -0.72 -10.40 9.42
CA VAL A 152 0.35 -11.12 8.73
C VAL A 152 1.04 -12.06 9.68
N THR A 153 1.60 -13.14 9.15
CA THR A 153 2.56 -13.96 9.89
C THR A 153 3.97 -13.58 9.46
N VAL A 154 4.75 -13.01 10.37
CA VAL A 154 6.16 -12.70 10.13
C VAL A 154 7.00 -13.92 10.50
N ALA A 155 7.78 -14.43 9.56
CA ALA A 155 8.58 -15.65 9.73
C ALA A 155 9.99 -15.50 9.18
N ALA A 156 10.92 -16.33 9.64
CA ALA A 156 12.25 -16.40 9.03
C ALA A 156 12.18 -16.88 7.57
N SER A 157 11.23 -17.76 7.30
CA SER A 157 10.88 -18.28 5.97
C SER A 157 9.42 -18.67 5.96
N CYS A 158 8.74 -18.48 4.83
CA CYS A 158 7.37 -18.94 4.62
C CYS A 158 7.40 -20.27 3.87
N GLU A 159 6.71 -21.28 4.41
CA GLU A 159 6.54 -22.53 3.70
C GLU A 159 5.65 -22.29 2.47
N GLU A 160 6.08 -22.73 1.30
CA GLU A 160 5.27 -22.76 0.08
C GLU A 160 4.14 -23.80 0.26
N GLY A 161 3.09 -23.48 1.01
CA GLY A 161 2.00 -24.44 1.22
C GLY A 161 0.88 -24.09 2.21
N GLY A 162 0.91 -22.94 2.89
CA GLY A 162 -0.05 -22.61 3.96
C GLY A 162 -1.13 -21.59 3.61
N GLY A 163 -1.43 -21.37 2.34
CA GLY A 163 -2.47 -20.42 1.92
C GLY A 163 -3.89 -21.00 2.05
N GLU A 164 -4.36 -21.27 3.26
CA GLU A 164 -5.80 -21.50 3.53
C GLU A 164 -6.50 -20.17 3.79
N GLY A 165 -6.46 -19.26 2.80
CA GLY A 165 -7.25 -18.04 2.76
C GLY A 165 -8.55 -18.27 1.98
N GLY A 166 -9.68 -18.29 2.68
CA GLY A 166 -10.99 -18.68 2.14
C GLY A 166 -11.46 -17.84 0.93
N GLY A 167 -11.55 -18.48 -0.23
CA GLY A 167 -12.28 -17.98 -1.39
C GLY A 167 -13.77 -18.32 -1.29
N ALA A 168 -14.59 -17.34 -0.88
CA ALA A 168 -16.02 -17.35 -1.14
C ALA A 168 -16.30 -16.63 -2.46
N GLY A 169 -16.79 -17.35 -3.48
CA GLY A 169 -17.30 -16.73 -4.71
C GLY A 169 -17.09 -17.55 -5.97
N GLY A 170 -17.78 -18.69 -6.08
CA GLY A 170 -17.80 -19.51 -7.31
C GLY A 170 -19.17 -20.14 -7.51
N GLU A 171 -20.20 -19.33 -7.79
CA GLU A 171 -21.46 -19.82 -8.34
C GLU A 171 -21.39 -19.77 -9.87
N GLY A 172 -21.05 -20.90 -10.49
CA GLY A 172 -21.05 -21.09 -11.93
C GLY A 172 -21.46 -22.52 -12.23
N GLY A 173 -22.77 -22.76 -12.31
CA GLY A 173 -23.35 -24.08 -12.47
C GLY A 173 -22.99 -24.75 -13.79
N GLY A 174 -22.48 -25.97 -13.70
CA GLY A 174 -22.44 -26.93 -14.79
C GLY A 174 -23.31 -28.13 -14.44
N THR A 175 -24.42 -28.31 -15.15
CA THR A 175 -25.26 -29.51 -15.06
C THR A 175 -24.52 -30.68 -15.74
N GLY A 176 -23.89 -31.53 -14.95
CA GLY A 176 -23.30 -32.80 -15.39
C GLY A 176 -24.37 -33.85 -15.66
N GLY A 177 -24.27 -34.47 -16.83
CA GLY A 177 -25.26 -35.41 -17.38
C GLY A 177 -25.35 -36.76 -16.66
N GLU A 178 -26.45 -37.43 -16.95
CA GLU A 178 -26.83 -38.72 -16.43
C GLU A 178 -25.96 -39.87 -16.99
N GLY A 179 -25.61 -40.81 -16.10
CA GLY A 179 -25.82 -42.25 -16.30
C GLY A 179 -24.96 -42.99 -17.32
N GLY A 180 -23.97 -43.74 -16.82
CA GLY A 180 -23.38 -44.89 -17.52
C GLY A 180 -22.93 -45.95 -16.52
N ALA A 181 -23.66 -47.06 -16.46
CA ALA A 181 -23.35 -48.22 -15.63
C ALA A 181 -22.34 -49.15 -16.32
N GLY A 182 -21.44 -49.75 -15.53
CA GLY A 182 -20.77 -51.00 -15.87
C GLY A 182 -19.25 -50.98 -15.70
N GLY A 183 -18.72 -51.94 -14.92
CA GLY A 183 -17.33 -52.37 -15.02
C GLY A 183 -16.62 -52.55 -13.69
N GLU A 184 -16.51 -53.80 -13.25
CA GLU A 184 -15.57 -54.23 -12.23
C GLU A 184 -14.11 -54.13 -12.76
N GLY A 185 -13.18 -53.71 -11.89
CA GLY A 185 -11.76 -54.04 -11.98
C GLY A 185 -10.85 -52.98 -12.60
N GLY A 186 -9.83 -52.58 -11.85
CA GLY A 186 -8.64 -51.92 -12.39
C GLY A 186 -7.99 -50.91 -11.45
N ALA A 187 -6.84 -51.28 -10.87
CA ALA A 187 -5.89 -50.31 -10.36
C ALA A 187 -5.10 -49.70 -11.52
N GLY A 188 -4.78 -48.41 -11.43
CA GLY A 188 -3.75 -47.78 -12.25
C GLY A 188 -4.19 -46.47 -12.92
N GLY A 189 -3.35 -45.45 -12.79
CA GLY A 189 -3.38 -44.28 -13.65
C GLY A 189 -2.95 -43.00 -12.96
N GLU A 190 -1.65 -42.68 -13.02
CA GLU A 190 -1.17 -41.31 -13.02
C GLU A 190 -1.67 -40.59 -14.28
N GLY A 191 -2.01 -39.31 -14.16
CA GLY A 191 -2.33 -38.43 -15.29
C GLY A 191 -3.19 -37.24 -14.81
N GLY A 192 -2.91 -36.00 -15.16
CA GLY A 192 -1.88 -35.44 -16.02
C GLY A 192 -1.93 -33.92 -15.91
N ALA A 193 -0.90 -33.26 -16.44
CA ALA A 193 -0.87 -31.83 -16.64
C ALA A 193 -1.90 -31.41 -17.72
N GLY A 194 -2.55 -30.27 -17.51
CA GLY A 194 -3.40 -29.59 -18.49
C GLY A 194 -4.20 -28.48 -17.80
N GLY A 195 -4.21 -27.24 -18.26
CA GLY A 195 -3.59 -26.68 -19.45
C GLY A 195 -3.58 -25.17 -19.44
N GLU A 196 -2.84 -24.62 -20.39
CA GLU A 196 -2.88 -23.22 -20.80
C GLU A 196 -4.12 -22.96 -21.66
N GLY A 197 -4.79 -21.82 -21.45
CA GLY A 197 -5.87 -21.34 -22.31
C GLY A 197 -6.68 -20.24 -21.59
N GLY A 198 -6.85 -19.02 -22.12
CA GLY A 198 -6.57 -18.58 -23.46
C GLY A 198 -6.59 -17.06 -23.63
N ALA A 199 -6.19 -16.66 -24.82
CA ALA A 199 -6.35 -15.32 -25.37
C ALA A 199 -7.72 -15.19 -26.07
N GLY A 200 -8.28 -13.98 -26.08
CA GLY A 200 -9.45 -13.61 -26.88
C GLY A 200 -10.34 -12.60 -26.13
N GLY A 201 -10.64 -11.41 -26.61
CA GLY A 201 -10.40 -10.92 -27.96
C GLY A 201 -10.62 -9.42 -28.11
N GLU A 202 -10.19 -8.95 -29.28
CA GLU A 202 -10.50 -7.65 -29.83
C GLU A 202 -11.94 -7.61 -30.34
N GLY A 203 -12.58 -6.45 -30.17
CA GLY A 203 -13.79 -6.04 -30.86
C GLY A 203 -14.16 -4.67 -30.34
N GLY A 204 -14.39 -3.65 -31.14
CA GLY A 204 -14.47 -3.50 -32.58
C GLY A 204 -14.99 -2.08 -32.77
N GLY A 205 -14.35 -1.31 -33.65
CA GLY A 205 -14.80 0.04 -33.96
C GLY A 205 -16.16 0.04 -34.65
N SER A 206 -16.97 1.04 -34.35
CA SER A 206 -17.87 1.61 -35.35
C SER A 206 -18.06 3.09 -35.13
N ALA A 207 -18.07 3.77 -36.26
CA ALA A 207 -18.10 5.19 -36.45
C ALA A 207 -19.41 5.82 -35.96
N GLY A 208 -19.28 7.08 -35.55
CA GLY A 208 -20.31 8.08 -35.36
C GLY A 208 -19.64 9.44 -35.30
#